data_AF-A0A938E1I9-F1
#
_entry.id   AF-A0A938E1I9-F1
#
_cell.length_a   1.000
_cell.length_b   1.000
_cell.length_c   1.000
_cell.angle_alpha   90.00
_cell.angle_beta   90.00
_cell.angle_gamma   90.00
#
_symmetry.space_group_name_H-M   'P 1'
#
loop_
_entity.id
_entity.type
_entity.pdbx_description
1 polymer ?
#
loop_
_entity_poly.entity_id
_entity_poly.type
_entity_poly.pdbx_seq_one_letter_code
_entity_poly.pdbx_strand_id
1 'polypeptide(L)'
;MGFLDKVKDTASKAAEKVQQAAETGQEKLEEQKTKKKVGDLKEALGSIVYAQRTGAAPENAEADITRIVQEIQAAEVQLAAAADESSSSSVATDGPAATDPTA
;
A
#
# COMPACT_ATOMS: atom_id res chain seq x y z
N MET A 1 22.06 -24.32 -27.92
CA MET A 1 22.02 -23.46 -26.72
C MET A 1 22.17 -24.34 -25.50
N GLY A 2 23.34 -24.28 -24.86
CA GLY A 2 23.76 -25.23 -23.83
C GLY A 2 22.97 -25.08 -22.53
N PHE A 3 22.97 -26.12 -21.70
CA PHE A 3 22.30 -26.16 -20.39
C PHE A 3 22.69 -24.98 -19.47
N LEU A 4 23.91 -24.47 -19.62
CA LEU A 4 24.43 -23.27 -18.94
C LEU A 4 23.68 -21.98 -19.31
N ASP A 5 23.19 -21.86 -20.54
CA ASP A 5 22.39 -20.71 -21.00
C ASP A 5 21.04 -20.70 -20.29
N LYS A 6 20.36 -21.85 -20.21
CA LYS A 6 19.10 -22.02 -19.47
C LYS A 6 19.25 -21.76 -17.96
N VAL A 7 20.36 -22.18 -17.36
CA VAL A 7 20.61 -21.93 -15.92
C VAL A 7 20.86 -20.44 -15.66
N LYS A 8 21.63 -19.76 -16.51
CA LYS A 8 21.87 -18.31 -16.39
C LYS A 8 20.59 -17.49 -16.60
N ASP A 9 19.78 -17.90 -17.56
CA ASP A 9 18.49 -17.27 -17.88
C ASP A 9 17.46 -17.51 -16.75
N THR A 10 17.47 -18.70 -16.15
CA THR A 10 16.65 -19.01 -14.96
C THR A 10 17.13 -18.24 -13.72
N ALA A 11 18.44 -18.11 -13.51
CA ALA A 11 19.02 -17.36 -12.40
C ALA A 11 18.73 -15.85 -12.52
N SER A 12 18.79 -15.30 -13.73
CA SER A 12 18.47 -13.89 -13.98
C SER A 12 16.98 -13.61 -13.71
N LYS A 13 16.08 -14.48 -14.21
CA LYS A 13 14.64 -14.39 -13.93
C LYS A 13 14.29 -14.61 -12.45
N ALA A 14 15.06 -15.43 -11.74
CA ALA A 14 14.88 -15.64 -10.30
C ALA A 14 15.30 -14.39 -9.50
N ALA A 15 16.42 -13.76 -9.87
CA ALA A 15 16.86 -12.51 -9.26
C ALA A 15 15.84 -11.37 -9.48
N GLU A 16 15.35 -11.22 -10.72
CA GLU A 16 14.31 -10.23 -11.06
C GLU A 16 13.01 -10.46 -10.28
N LYS A 17 12.56 -11.71 -10.14
CA LYS A 17 11.36 -12.03 -9.34
C LYS A 17 11.55 -11.78 -7.85
N VAL A 18 12.74 -12.03 -7.30
CA VAL A 18 13.03 -11.74 -5.89
C VAL A 18 13.01 -10.24 -5.63
N GLN A 19 13.57 -9.43 -6.54
CA GLN A 19 13.57 -7.98 -6.40
C GLN A 19 12.16 -7.40 -6.50
N GLN A 20 11.38 -7.77 -7.52
CA GLN A 20 9.98 -7.35 -7.65
C GLN A 20 9.11 -7.79 -6.47
N ALA A 21 9.30 -9.01 -5.96
CA ALA A 21 8.53 -9.50 -4.82
C ALA A 21 8.90 -8.78 -3.52
N ALA A 22 10.17 -8.40 -3.34
CA ALA A 22 10.61 -7.63 -2.18
C ALA A 22 10.04 -6.20 -2.20
N GLU A 23 10.10 -5.52 -3.35
CA GLU A 23 9.56 -4.17 -3.54
C GLU A 23 8.04 -4.15 -3.32
N THR A 24 7.31 -5.04 -4.01
CA THR A 24 5.85 -5.18 -3.85
C THR A 24 5.47 -5.57 -2.42
N GLY A 25 6.27 -6.41 -1.75
CA GLY A 25 6.02 -6.84 -0.38
C GLY A 25 6.20 -5.74 0.65
N GLN A 26 7.20 -4.87 0.47
CA GLN A 26 7.44 -3.71 1.32
C GLN A 26 6.32 -2.67 1.16
N GLU A 27 5.96 -2.34 -0.09
CA GLU A 27 4.88 -1.39 -0.38
C GLU A 27 3.55 -1.84 0.23
N LYS A 28 3.19 -3.14 0.10
CA LYS A 28 1.96 -3.68 0.68
C LYS A 28 1.96 -3.66 2.20
N LEU A 29 3.11 -3.89 2.84
CA LEU A 29 3.24 -3.76 4.29
C LEU A 29 3.08 -2.32 4.77
N GLU A 30 3.69 -1.37 4.06
CA GLU A 30 3.58 0.05 4.37
C GLU A 30 2.15 0.57 4.16
N GLU A 31 1.48 0.14 3.09
CA GLU A 31 0.07 0.42 2.83
C GLU A 31 -0.82 -0.08 3.98
N GLN A 32 -0.64 -1.34 4.40
CA GLN A 32 -1.43 -1.91 5.50
C GLN A 32 -1.13 -1.24 6.84
N LYS A 33 0.12 -0.90 7.13
CA LYS A 33 0.52 -0.20 8.35
C LYS A 33 -0.09 1.20 8.39
N THR A 34 -0.07 1.92 7.27
CA THR A 34 -0.67 3.24 7.13
C THR A 34 -2.18 3.18 7.29
N LYS A 35 -2.84 2.20 6.66
CA LYS A 35 -4.29 1.96 6.80
C LYS A 35 -4.68 1.64 8.24
N LYS A 36 -3.91 0.81 8.95
CA LYS A 36 -4.12 0.53 10.37
C LYS A 36 -4.00 1.81 11.21
N LYS A 37 -2.94 2.59 10.99
CA LYS A 37 -2.73 3.87 11.69
C LYS A 37 -3.90 4.85 11.47
N VAL A 38 -4.43 4.94 10.26
CA VAL A 38 -5.63 5.75 9.97
C VAL A 38 -6.84 5.26 10.75
N GLY A 39 -7.03 3.93 10.85
CA GLY A 39 -8.07 3.32 11.68
C GLY A 39 -7.95 3.72 13.15
N ASP A 40 -6.76 3.51 13.73
CA ASP A 40 -6.47 3.84 15.13
C ASP A 40 -6.70 5.34 15.42
N LEU A 41 -6.30 6.22 14.50
CA LEU A 41 -6.52 7.67 14.61
C LEU A 41 -8.01 8.03 14.53
N LYS A 42 -8.78 7.38 13.66
CA LYS A 42 -10.25 7.61 13.56
C LYS A 42 -10.98 7.14 14.81
N GLU A 43 -10.56 6.03 15.40
CA GLU A 43 -11.10 5.54 16.67
C GLU A 43 -10.78 6.50 17.81
N ALA A 44 -9.52 6.97 17.91
CA ALA A 44 -9.12 7.98 18.87
C ALA A 44 -9.93 9.28 18.72
N LEU A 45 -10.10 9.77 17.49
CA LEU A 45 -10.94 10.93 17.18
C LEU A 45 -12.38 10.72 17.67
N GLY A 46 -12.97 9.56 17.37
CA GLY A 46 -14.32 9.19 17.80
C GLY A 46 -14.48 9.21 19.32
N SER A 47 -13.48 8.68 20.04
CA SER A 47 -13.49 8.68 21.51
C SER A 47 -13.48 10.10 22.11
N ILE A 48 -12.67 11.00 21.55
CA ILE A 48 -12.54 12.38 22.02
C ILE A 48 -13.80 13.18 21.69
N VAL A 49 -14.35 13.03 20.48
CA VAL A 49 -15.60 13.68 20.08
C VAL A 49 -16.77 13.18 20.92
N TYR A 50 -16.82 11.88 21.22
CA TYR A 50 -17.83 11.32 22.11
C TYR A 50 -17.70 11.88 23.54
N ALA A 51 -16.48 11.95 24.08
CA ALA A 51 -16.22 12.59 25.37
C ALA A 51 -16.65 14.07 25.37
N GLN A 52 -16.42 14.80 24.26
CA GLN A 52 -16.85 16.20 24.11
C GLN A 52 -18.37 16.33 24.12
N ARG A 53 -19.09 15.44 23.42
CA ARG A 53 -20.55 15.42 23.38
C ARG A 53 -21.19 15.01 24.70
N THR A 54 -20.49 14.20 25.49
CA THR A 54 -20.96 13.73 26.81
C THR A 54 -20.53 14.63 27.96
N GLY A 55 -19.77 15.70 27.70
CA GLY A 55 -19.28 16.62 28.74
C GLY A 55 -18.11 16.06 29.56
N ALA A 56 -17.49 14.97 29.11
CA ALA A 56 -16.34 14.32 29.73
C ALA A 56 -15.02 14.55 28.96
N ALA A 57 -15.00 15.53 28.04
CA ALA A 57 -13.81 15.83 27.25
C ALA A 57 -12.67 16.39 28.10
N PRO A 58 -11.41 16.03 27.79
CA PRO A 58 -10.25 16.71 28.34
C PRO A 58 -10.19 18.17 27.86
N GLU A 59 -9.54 19.05 28.63
CA GLU A 59 -9.42 20.49 28.29
C GLU A 59 -8.76 20.73 26.91
N ASN A 60 -7.91 19.79 26.46
CA ASN A 60 -7.20 19.86 25.18
C ASN A 60 -7.94 19.17 24.01
N ALA A 61 -9.20 18.76 24.19
CA ALA A 61 -9.93 17.98 23.19
C ALA A 61 -9.98 18.63 21.79
N GLU A 62 -10.19 19.95 21.71
CA GLU A 62 -10.21 20.70 20.44
C GLU A 62 -8.85 20.65 19.70
N ALA A 63 -7.75 20.80 20.45
CA ALA A 63 -6.41 20.74 19.90
C ALA A 63 -6.05 19.32 19.44
N ASP A 64 -6.45 18.31 20.23
CA ASP A 64 -6.25 16.90 19.89
C ASP A 64 -7.07 16.48 18.66
N ILE A 65 -8.33 16.90 18.56
CA ILE A 65 -9.18 16.71 17.38
C ILE A 65 -8.51 17.31 16.15
N THR A 66 -8.05 18.56 16.24
CA THR A 66 -7.40 19.25 15.13
C THR A 66 -6.13 18.52 14.67
N ARG A 67 -5.28 18.11 15.61
CA ARG A 67 -4.06 17.35 15.32
C ARG A 67 -4.39 16.00 14.66
N ILE A 68 -5.31 15.24 15.24
CA ILE A 68 -5.68 13.91 14.74
C ILE A 68 -6.28 14.01 13.34
N VAL A 69 -7.13 15.01 13.06
CA VAL A 69 -7.69 15.24 11.72
C VAL A 69 -6.59 15.55 10.70
N GLN A 70 -5.61 16.38 11.06
CA GLN A 70 -4.47 16.67 10.18
C GLN A 70 -3.62 15.41 9.90
N GLU A 71 -3.37 14.60 10.93
CA GLU A 71 -2.64 13.34 10.77
C GLU A 71 -3.40 12.33 9.89
N ILE A 72 -4.73 12.23 10.03
CA ILE A 72 -5.57 11.39 9.17
C ILE A 72 -5.48 11.87 7.72
N GLN A 73 -5.64 13.17 7.46
CA GLN A 73 -5.55 13.70 6.08
C GLN A 73 -4.18 13.42 5.46
N ALA A 74 -3.09 13.64 6.19
CA ALA A 74 -1.73 13.37 5.70
C ALA A 74 -1.51 11.88 5.39
N ALA A 75 -2.08 10.98 6.20
CA ALA A 75 -1.98 9.53 5.98
C ALA A 75 -2.89 9.06 4.83
N GLU A 76 -4.08 9.65 4.67
CA GLU A 76 -4.98 9.35 3.54
C GLU A 76 -4.40 9.81 2.20
N VAL A 77 -3.72 10.97 2.15
CA VAL A 77 -3.00 11.43 0.96
C VAL A 77 -1.86 10.48 0.59
N GLN A 78 -1.08 10.01 1.57
CA GLN A 78 -0.03 9.01 1.34
C GLN A 78 -0.60 7.69 0.81
N LEU A 79 -1.73 7.24 1.37
CA LEU A 79 -2.38 6.00 0.95
C LEU A 79 -2.96 6.12 -0.47
N ALA A 80 -3.53 7.28 -0.81
CA ALA A 80 -4.02 7.57 -2.15
C ALA A 80 -2.88 7.62 -3.19
N ALA A 81 -1.74 8.24 -2.84
CA ALA A 81 -0.56 8.26 -3.71
C ALA A 81 0.01 6.85 -3.94
N ALA A 82 0.11 6.02 -2.89
CA ALA A 82 0.57 4.64 -3.01
C ALA A 82 -0.37 3.75 -3.84
N ALA A 83 -1.68 4.02 -3.79
CA ALA A 83 -2.67 3.32 -4.59
C ALA A 83 -2.59 3.68 -6.09
N ASP A 84 -2.29 4.94 -6.42
CA ASP A 84 -2.15 5.41 -7.81
C ASP A 84 -0.92 4.79 -8.49
N GLU A 85 0.22 4.76 -7.79
CA GLU A 85 1.46 4.10 -8.25
C GLU A 85 1.27 2.58 -8.45
N SER A 86 0.54 1.92 -7.52
CA SER A 86 0.19 0.50 -7.64
C SER A 86 -0.72 0.20 -8.84
N SER A 87 -1.59 1.13 -9.23
CA SER A 87 -2.46 0.98 -10.40
C SER A 87 -1.75 1.26 -11.72
N SER A 88 -0.71 2.10 -11.72
CA SER A 88 0.08 2.40 -12.91
C SER A 88 1.03 1.25 -13.30
N SER A 89 1.46 0.42 -12.33
CA SER A 89 2.33 -0.74 -12.60
C SER A 89 1.60 -1.98 -13.19
N SER A 90 0.29 -1.92 -13.45
CA SER A 90 -0.48 -3.04 -14.02
C SER A 90 -0.49 -3.10 -15.57
N VAL A 91 0.21 -2.19 -16.27
CA VAL A 91 0.40 -2.25 -17.73
C VAL A 91 1.86 -2.55 -18.05
N ALA A 92 2.27 -3.80 -17.85
CA ALA A 92 3.38 -4.38 -18.58
C ALA A 92 3.18 -5.89 -18.70
N THR A 93 3.11 -6.33 -19.97
CA THR A 93 3.09 -7.70 -20.50
C THR A 93 1.76 -8.45 -20.50
N ASP A 94 0.77 -7.93 -21.24
CA ASP A 94 0.05 -8.80 -22.19
C ASP A 94 1.01 -9.06 -23.36
N GLY A 95 1.72 -10.19 -23.31
CA GLY A 95 2.53 -10.65 -24.42
C GLY A 95 1.65 -11.47 -25.37
N PRO A 96 1.52 -11.10 -26.66
CA PRO A 96 0.71 -11.86 -27.60
C PRO A 96 1.51 -13.09 -28.05
N ALA A 97 0.97 -14.30 -27.84
CA ALA A 97 1.11 -15.44 -28.76
C ALA A 97 0.76 -16.76 -28.06
N ALA A 98 -0.44 -17.27 -28.33
CA ALA A 98 -0.65 -18.70 -28.60
C ALA A 98 -2.10 -18.89 -29.11
N THR A 99 -2.38 -18.39 -30.31
CA THR A 99 -3.39 -19.03 -31.15
C THR A 99 -2.63 -19.79 -32.22
N ASP A 100 -2.48 -21.09 -32.03
CA ASP A 100 -2.30 -22.02 -33.14
C ASP A 100 -3.67 -22.23 -33.80
N PRO A 101 -3.87 -21.88 -35.09
CA PRO A 101 -4.86 -22.52 -35.92
C PRO A 101 -4.18 -23.55 -36.83
N THR A 102 -4.55 -24.82 -36.63
CA THR A 102 -4.63 -25.92 -37.62
C THR A 102 -3.61 -26.01 -38.77
N ALA A 103 -2.84 -27.11 -38.78
CA ALA A 103 -2.58 -27.94 -39.97
C ALA A 103 -2.28 -29.38 -39.54
#